data_AF-A0A060XDY2-F1
#
_entry.id   AF-A0A060XDY2-F1
#
_cell.length_a   1.000
_cell.length_b   1.000
_cell.length_c   1.000
_cell.angle_alpha   90.00
_cell.angle_beta   90.00
_cell.angle_gamma   90.00
#
_symmetry.space_group_name_H-M   'P 1'
#
loop_
_entity.id
_entity.type
_entity.pdbx_description
1 polymer ?
#
loop_
_entity_poly.entity_id
_entity_poly.type
_entity_poly.pdbx_seq_one_letter_code
_entity_poly.pdbx_strand_id
1 'polypeptide(L)'
;MTTEIPVLLAAVSLFSALQMVYLARQVGLARMTHKVMPPTVTGPPEFERTFRAHQNNVELYPVFLVVLWTSGLLFSEVLAVLGGVVYMVARHMYFSGYVMSTKKRLPGFYLTLGALFFLSVLSTIGILHGILLEYFYKIVSMMVTH
;
A
#
# COMPACT_ATOMS: atom_id res chain seq x y z
N MET A 1 29.35 3.03 0.93
CA MET A 1 28.05 2.40 0.64
C MET A 1 27.50 3.13 -0.57
N THR A 2 27.58 2.55 -1.76
CA THR A 2 26.90 3.12 -2.93
C THR A 2 25.41 3.15 -2.58
N THR A 3 24.80 4.33 -2.52
CA THR A 3 23.35 4.44 -2.41
C THR A 3 22.78 3.92 -3.72
N GLU A 4 22.56 2.61 -3.79
CA GLU A 4 21.79 2.03 -4.88
C GLU A 4 20.43 2.71 -4.84
N ILE A 5 20.12 3.42 -5.92
CA ILE A 5 18.83 4.09 -6.08
C ILE A 5 17.79 2.97 -5.94
N PRO A 6 16.76 3.11 -5.09
CA PRO A 6 15.77 2.05 -4.87
C PRO A 6 14.79 1.98 -6.06
N VAL A 7 15.31 1.59 -7.22
CA VAL A 7 14.60 1.59 -8.50
C VAL A 7 13.41 0.64 -8.46
N LEU A 8 13.50 -0.47 -7.72
CA LEU A 8 12.40 -1.43 -7.62
C LEU A 8 11.26 -0.86 -6.76
N LEU A 9 11.57 -0.16 -5.65
CA LEU A 9 10.55 0.55 -4.87
C LEU A 9 9.88 1.64 -5.70
N ALA A 10 10.66 2.40 -6.48
CA ALA A 10 10.14 3.43 -7.37
C ALA A 10 9.23 2.85 -8.45
N ALA A 11 9.60 1.71 -9.05
CA ALA A 11 8.78 1.00 -10.02
C ALA A 11 7.45 0.53 -9.42
N VAL A 12 7.48 -0.14 -8.25
CA VAL A 12 6.26 -0.56 -7.55
C VAL A 12 5.38 0.64 -7.18
N SER A 13 5.98 1.73 -6.72
CA SER A 13 5.26 2.98 -6.42
C SER A 13 4.55 3.52 -7.66
N LEU A 14 5.25 3.61 -8.80
CA LEU A 14 4.67 4.06 -10.07
C LEU A 14 3.53 3.15 -10.54
N PHE A 15 3.73 1.84 -10.56
CA PHE A 15 2.67 0.91 -10.98
C PHE A 15 1.46 0.94 -10.05
N SER A 16 1.66 1.09 -8.74
CA SER A 16 0.57 1.24 -7.78
C SER A 16 -0.19 2.56 -7.98
N ALA A 17 0.50 3.64 -8.35
CA ALA A 17 -0.14 4.92 -8.68
C ALA A 17 -0.98 4.80 -9.96
N LEU A 18 -0.46 4.12 -10.99
CA LEU A 18 -1.23 3.81 -12.21
C LEU A 18 -2.45 2.93 -11.91
N GLN A 19 -2.34 1.99 -10.97
CA GLN A 19 -3.49 1.23 -10.48
C GLN A 19 -4.54 2.15 -9.85
N MET A 20 -4.15 3.11 -9.00
CA MET A 20 -5.08 4.08 -8.41
C MET A 20 -5.80 4.92 -9.48
N VAL A 21 -5.08 5.38 -10.52
CA VAL A 21 -5.67 6.08 -11.67
C VAL A 21 -6.67 5.21 -12.41
N TYR A 22 -6.33 3.94 -12.65
CA TYR A 22 -7.24 2.97 -13.25
C TYR A 22 -8.53 2.81 -12.42
N LEU A 23 -8.42 2.63 -11.10
CA LEU A 23 -9.58 2.49 -10.22
C LEU A 23 -10.44 3.77 -10.19
N ALA A 24 -9.82 4.95 -10.19
CA ALA A 24 -10.51 6.23 -10.28
C ALA A 24 -11.30 6.36 -11.61
N ARG A 25 -10.70 5.92 -12.72
CA ARG A 25 -11.38 5.87 -14.03
C ARG A 25 -12.61 4.96 -13.98
N GLN A 26 -12.54 3.81 -13.31
CA GLN A 26 -13.70 2.92 -13.16
C GLN A 26 -14.87 3.59 -12.43
N VAL A 27 -14.59 4.42 -11.41
CA VAL A 27 -15.63 5.24 -10.76
C VAL A 27 -16.22 6.26 -11.73
N GLY A 28 -15.38 6.92 -12.54
CA GLY A 28 -15.84 7.84 -13.59
C GLY A 28 -16.76 7.17 -14.62
N LEU A 29 -16.41 5.96 -15.07
CA LEU A 29 -17.26 5.15 -15.94
C LEU A 29 -18.59 4.80 -15.26
N ALA A 30 -18.56 4.36 -14.00
CA ALA A 30 -19.78 4.05 -13.24
C ALA A 30 -20.69 5.28 -13.07
N ARG A 31 -20.13 6.48 -12.88
CA ARG A 31 -20.91 7.74 -12.87
C ARG A 31 -21.66 7.95 -14.17
N MET A 32 -21.00 7.75 -15.31
CA MET A 32 -21.63 7.90 -16.62
C MET A 32 -22.73 6.86 -16.84
N THR A 33 -22.45 5.59 -16.56
CA THR A 33 -23.41 4.48 -16.71
C THR A 33 -24.67 4.69 -15.88
N HIS A 34 -24.51 5.11 -14.62
CA HIS A 34 -25.63 5.28 -13.69
C HIS A 34 -26.15 6.72 -13.61
N LYS A 35 -25.63 7.63 -14.45
CA LYS A 35 -26.00 9.06 -14.49
C LYS A 35 -25.89 9.76 -13.12
N VAL A 36 -24.89 9.40 -12.32
CA VAL A 36 -24.64 9.99 -11.00
C VAL A 36 -23.72 11.20 -11.14
N MET A 37 -24.33 12.38 -11.30
CA MET A 37 -23.64 13.66 -11.44
C MET A 37 -22.95 14.07 -10.13
N PRO A 38 -21.70 14.58 -10.17
CA PRO A 38 -21.10 15.26 -9.03
C PRO A 38 -21.98 16.43 -8.54
N PRO A 39 -22.02 16.73 -7.22
CA PRO A 39 -21.23 16.17 -6.13
C PRO A 39 -21.79 14.86 -5.52
N THR A 40 -22.86 14.29 -6.10
CA THR A 40 -23.54 13.12 -5.53
C THR A 40 -22.62 11.89 -5.45
N VAL A 41 -22.70 11.18 -4.33
CA VAL A 41 -21.92 9.96 -4.04
C VAL A 41 -22.79 8.74 -3.68
N THR A 42 -24.10 8.89 -3.73
CA THR A 42 -25.10 7.83 -3.55
C THR A 42 -25.82 7.54 -4.87
N GLY A 43 -26.41 6.36 -5.01
CA GLY A 43 -27.07 5.97 -6.26
C GLY A 43 -27.38 4.47 -6.32
N PRO A 44 -27.45 3.88 -7.52
CA PRO A 44 -27.66 2.45 -7.66
C PRO A 44 -26.58 1.65 -6.90
N PRO A 45 -26.91 0.48 -6.32
CA PRO A 45 -25.95 -0.30 -5.52
C PRO A 45 -24.64 -0.63 -6.25
N GLU A 46 -24.65 -0.76 -7.57
CA GLU A 46 -23.47 -1.00 -8.41
C GLU A 46 -22.50 0.20 -8.42
N PHE A 47 -23.04 1.41 -8.56
CA PHE A 47 -22.28 2.64 -8.45
C PHE A 47 -21.69 2.78 -7.03
N GLU A 48 -22.50 2.60 -6.00
CA GLU A 48 -22.06 2.76 -4.61
C GLU A 48 -20.95 1.76 -4.25
N ARG A 49 -21.06 0.50 -4.68
CA ARG A 49 -20.00 -0.49 -4.48
C ARG A 49 -18.71 -0.09 -5.18
N THR A 50 -18.78 0.37 -6.44
CA THR A 50 -17.61 0.83 -7.20
C THR A 50 -16.95 2.04 -6.54
N PHE A 51 -17.74 3.03 -6.13
CA PHE A 51 -17.28 4.22 -5.44
C PHE A 51 -16.63 3.89 -4.09
N ARG A 52 -17.28 3.06 -3.27
CA ARG A 52 -16.76 2.61 -1.96
C ARG A 52 -15.50 1.76 -2.10
N ALA A 53 -15.43 0.90 -3.11
CA ALA A 53 -14.24 0.10 -3.38
C ALA A 53 -13.03 1.00 -3.70
N HIS A 54 -13.21 2.02 -4.54
CA HIS A 54 -12.16 3.01 -4.82
C HIS A 54 -11.79 3.83 -3.58
N GLN A 55 -12.76 4.35 -2.83
CA GLN A 55 -12.50 5.11 -1.60
C GLN A 55 -11.66 4.33 -0.59
N ASN A 56 -11.98 3.06 -0.37
CA ASN A 56 -11.16 2.23 0.52
C ASN A 56 -9.73 2.01 -0.01
N ASN A 57 -9.52 2.02 -1.34
CA ASN A 57 -8.17 2.01 -1.92
C ASN A 57 -7.43 3.31 -1.61
N VAL A 58 -8.11 4.44 -1.72
CA VAL A 58 -7.53 5.77 -1.40
C VAL A 58 -7.14 5.85 0.08
N GLU A 59 -7.99 5.38 0.98
CA GLU A 59 -7.72 5.39 2.43
C GLU A 59 -6.49 4.56 2.83
N LEU A 60 -6.26 3.41 2.18
CA LEU A 60 -5.14 2.52 2.50
C LEU A 60 -3.86 2.84 1.73
N TYR A 61 -3.93 3.60 0.64
CA TYR A 61 -2.78 3.89 -0.21
C TYR A 61 -1.63 4.62 0.53
N PRO A 62 -1.88 5.63 1.39
CA PRO A 62 -0.82 6.26 2.19
C PRO A 62 -0.15 5.29 3.16
N VAL A 63 -0.94 4.41 3.81
CA VAL A 63 -0.41 3.40 4.74
C VAL A 63 0.53 2.46 3.98
N PHE A 64 0.10 1.99 2.81
CA PHE A 64 0.91 1.16 1.92
C PHE A 64 2.24 1.83 1.55
N LEU A 65 2.22 3.09 1.09
CA LEU A 65 3.44 3.79 0.70
C LEU A 65 4.42 3.93 1.87
N VAL A 66 3.92 4.29 3.06
CA VAL A 66 4.78 4.41 4.25
C VAL A 66 5.47 3.08 4.57
N VAL A 67 4.73 1.97 4.63
CA VAL A 67 5.32 0.68 4.99
C VAL A 67 6.18 0.07 3.87
N LEU A 68 5.85 0.34 2.59
CA LEU A 68 6.67 -0.08 1.45
C LEU A 68 8.06 0.58 1.50
N TRP A 69 8.09 1.91 1.63
CA TRP A 69 9.34 2.66 1.64
C TRP A 69 10.15 2.39 2.90
N THR A 70 9.50 2.34 4.06
CA THR A 70 10.19 2.07 5.33
C THR A 70 10.82 0.67 5.33
N SER A 71 10.09 -0.37 4.92
CA SER A 71 10.66 -1.72 4.82
C SER A 71 11.73 -1.84 3.74
N GLY A 72 11.56 -1.17 2.60
CA GLY A 72 12.53 -1.23 1.51
C GLY A 72 13.85 -0.55 1.83
N LEU A 73 13.80 0.61 2.49
CA LEU A 73 14.99 1.39 2.84
C LEU A 73 15.70 0.87 4.10
N LEU A 74 14.95 0.40 5.09
CA LEU A 74 15.52 0.05 6.41
C LEU A 74 15.70 -1.44 6.63
N PHE A 75 15.16 -2.30 5.76
CA PHE A 75 15.27 -3.76 5.91
C PHE A 75 15.72 -4.46 4.63
N SER A 76 14.89 -4.51 3.60
CA SER A 76 15.21 -5.20 2.33
C SER A 76 14.32 -4.72 1.19
N GLU A 77 14.91 -4.12 0.16
CA GLU A 77 14.20 -3.68 -1.05
C GLU A 77 13.46 -4.84 -1.74
N VAL A 78 14.11 -6.01 -1.86
CA VAL A 78 13.53 -7.18 -2.54
C VAL A 78 12.28 -7.68 -1.83
N LEU A 79 12.34 -7.83 -0.50
CA LEU A 79 11.17 -8.31 0.27
C LEU A 79 10.06 -7.26 0.31
N ALA A 80 10.40 -5.98 0.37
CA ALA A 80 9.43 -4.88 0.27
C ALA A 80 8.71 -4.88 -1.09
N VAL A 81 9.44 -5.09 -2.19
CA VAL A 81 8.86 -5.21 -3.53
C VAL A 81 7.93 -6.41 -3.65
N LEU A 82 8.33 -7.59 -3.13
CA LEU A 82 7.45 -8.77 -3.12
C LEU A 82 6.15 -8.48 -2.35
N GLY A 83 6.24 -7.90 -1.16
CA GLY A 83 5.08 -7.48 -0.38
C GLY A 83 4.22 -6.43 -1.10
N GLY A 84 4.85 -5.49 -1.81
CA GLY A 84 4.15 -4.46 -2.58
C GLY A 84 3.41 -4.99 -3.81
N VAL A 85 4.00 -5.94 -4.53
CA VAL A 85 3.31 -6.63 -5.64
C VAL A 85 2.12 -7.43 -5.12
N VAL A 86 2.28 -8.15 -4.00
CA VAL A 86 1.17 -8.88 -3.35
C VAL A 86 0.06 -7.90 -2.93
N TYR A 87 0.41 -6.76 -2.34
CA TYR A 87 -0.55 -5.70 -2.01
C TYR A 87 -1.33 -5.24 -3.24
N MET A 88 -0.65 -4.92 -4.35
CA MET A 88 -1.32 -4.46 -5.57
C MET A 88 -2.29 -5.51 -6.13
N VAL A 89 -1.89 -6.79 -6.16
CA VAL A 89 -2.77 -7.90 -6.58
C VAL A 89 -3.98 -7.99 -5.65
N ALA A 90 -3.76 -7.90 -4.33
CA ALA A 90 -4.83 -7.91 -3.34
C ALA A 90 -5.83 -6.76 -3.51
N ARG A 91 -5.34 -5.55 -3.80
CA ARG A 91 -6.17 -4.36 -4.06
C ARG A 91 -7.00 -4.51 -5.33
N HIS A 92 -6.44 -5.10 -6.38
CA HIS A 92 -7.19 -5.41 -7.60
C HIS A 92 -8.28 -6.44 -7.33
N MET A 93 -7.95 -7.54 -6.63
CA MET A 93 -8.91 -8.57 -6.22
C MET A 93 -10.03 -8.00 -5.35
N TYR A 94 -9.69 -7.15 -4.37
CA TYR A 94 -10.64 -6.47 -3.50
C TYR A 94 -11.61 -5.62 -4.31
N PHE A 95 -11.08 -4.77 -5.20
CA PHE A 95 -11.89 -3.87 -6.00
C PHE A 95 -12.84 -4.64 -6.93
N SER A 96 -12.30 -5.55 -7.74
CA SER A 96 -13.08 -6.34 -8.70
C SER A 96 -14.15 -7.19 -7.98
N GLY A 97 -13.80 -7.80 -6.85
CA GLY A 97 -14.75 -8.53 -6.02
C GLY A 97 -15.86 -7.63 -5.45
N TYR A 98 -15.50 -6.45 -4.95
CA TYR A 98 -16.47 -5.54 -4.33
C TYR A 98 -17.45 -4.96 -5.36
N VAL A 99 -16.99 -4.61 -6.56
CA VAL A 99 -17.88 -4.17 -7.65
C VAL A 99 -18.98 -5.21 -7.91
N MET A 100 -18.62 -6.49 -7.96
CA MET A 100 -19.57 -7.59 -8.15
C MET A 100 -20.53 -7.76 -6.97
N SER A 101 -20.02 -7.86 -5.73
CA SER A 101 -20.84 -7.95 -4.53
C SER A 101 -20.08 -7.59 -3.25
N THR A 102 -20.81 -7.18 -2.22
CA THR A 102 -20.22 -6.82 -0.92
C THR A 102 -19.45 -7.97 -0.26
N LYS A 103 -19.87 -9.23 -0.46
CA LYS A 103 -19.21 -10.42 0.11
C LYS A 103 -17.93 -10.80 -0.63
N LYS A 104 -17.89 -10.61 -1.96
CA LYS A 104 -16.74 -10.98 -2.80
C LYS A 104 -15.50 -10.11 -2.59
N ARG A 105 -15.61 -9.00 -1.85
CA ARG A 105 -14.46 -8.17 -1.47
C ARG A 105 -13.52 -8.82 -0.44
N LEU A 106 -14.03 -9.77 0.36
CA LEU A 106 -13.34 -10.26 1.55
C LEU A 106 -12.00 -10.95 1.28
N PRO A 107 -11.83 -11.81 0.26
CA PRO A 107 -10.53 -12.44 -0.01
C PRO A 107 -9.42 -11.42 -0.31
N GLY A 108 -9.69 -10.44 -1.18
CA GLY A 108 -8.75 -9.36 -1.47
C GLY A 108 -8.49 -8.47 -0.24
N PHE A 109 -9.50 -8.27 0.61
CA PHE A 109 -9.34 -7.52 1.86
C PHE A 109 -8.36 -8.21 2.82
N TYR A 110 -8.54 -9.50 3.08
CA TYR A 110 -7.64 -10.24 3.97
C TYR A 110 -6.22 -10.36 3.42
N LEU A 111 -6.07 -10.54 2.11
CA LEU A 111 -4.75 -10.53 1.48
C LEU A 111 -4.08 -9.15 1.60
N THR A 112 -4.86 -8.06 1.51
CA THR A 112 -4.35 -6.70 1.75
C THR A 112 -3.84 -6.56 3.18
N LEU A 113 -4.61 -7.02 4.17
CA LEU A 113 -4.19 -6.97 5.58
C LEU A 113 -2.91 -7.78 5.81
N GLY A 114 -2.80 -8.98 5.23
CA GLY A 114 -1.60 -9.80 5.31
C GLY A 114 -0.37 -9.10 4.72
N ALA A 115 -0.50 -8.50 3.54
CA ALA A 115 0.59 -7.77 2.89
C ALA A 115 1.04 -6.55 3.71
N LEU A 116 0.08 -5.75 4.22
CA LEU A 116 0.39 -4.59 5.06
C LEU A 116 1.03 -5.00 6.39
N PHE A 117 0.53 -6.06 7.01
CA PHE A 117 1.11 -6.60 8.24
C PHE A 117 2.56 -7.06 8.01
N PHE A 118 2.81 -7.82 6.94
CA PHE A 118 4.15 -8.24 6.55
C PHE A 118 5.11 -7.05 6.38
N LEU A 119 4.74 -6.05 5.56
CA LEU A 119 5.56 -4.85 5.35
C LEU A 119 5.78 -4.05 6.64
N SER A 120 4.77 -3.99 7.53
CA SER A 120 4.87 -3.32 8.82
C SER A 120 5.86 -4.02 9.77
N VAL A 121 5.87 -5.36 9.78
CA VAL A 121 6.83 -6.15 10.55
C VAL A 121 8.25 -5.89 10.04
N LEU A 122 8.47 -5.93 8.72
CA LEU A 122 9.78 -5.61 8.13
C LEU A 122 10.24 -4.20 8.48
N SER A 123 9.34 -3.22 8.38
CA SER A 123 9.60 -1.82 8.75
C SER A 123 10.02 -1.70 10.21
N THR A 124 9.30 -2.39 11.11
CA THR A 124 9.59 -2.37 12.56
C THR A 124 10.96 -2.97 12.85
N ILE A 125 11.29 -4.12 12.25
CA ILE A 125 12.60 -4.75 12.43
C ILE A 125 13.72 -3.83 11.92
N GLY A 126 13.54 -3.23 10.73
CA GLY A 126 14.51 -2.28 10.16
C GLY A 126 14.75 -1.06 11.05
N ILE A 127 13.68 -0.46 11.58
CA ILE A 127 13.77 0.66 12.53
C ILE A 127 14.50 0.25 13.81
N LEU A 128 14.12 -0.87 14.43
CA LEU A 128 14.75 -1.35 15.67
C LEU A 128 16.23 -1.65 15.47
N HIS A 129 16.60 -2.27 14.35
CA HIS A 129 17.98 -2.53 13.99
C HIS A 129 18.77 -1.23 13.79
N GLY A 130 18.20 -0.25 13.08
CA GLY A 130 18.82 1.07 12.89
C GLY A 130 19.04 1.81 14.21
N ILE A 131 18.04 1.83 15.10
CA ILE A 131 18.15 2.42 16.44
C ILE A 131 19.23 1.68 17.24
N LEU A 132 19.21 0.35 17.25
CA LEU A 132 20.20 -0.41 18.01
C LEU A 132 21.63 -0.08 17.55
N LEU A 133 21.90 -0.09 16.25
CA LEU A 133 23.21 0.23 15.71
C LEU A 133 23.64 1.67 16.04
N GLU A 134 22.75 2.64 15.86
CA GLU A 134 23.10 4.05 16.07
C GLU A 134 23.37 4.36 17.54
N TYR A 135 22.48 3.93 18.44
CA TYR A 135 22.56 4.30 19.85
C TYR A 135 23.51 3.40 20.64
N PHE A 136 23.58 2.09 20.35
CA PHE A 136 24.54 1.20 21.01
C PHE A 136 25.98 1.58 20.64
N TYR A 137 26.25 1.87 19.37
CA TYR A 137 27.58 2.29 18.93
C TYR A 137 28.00 3.62 19.58
N LYS A 138 27.10 4.61 19.63
CA LYS A 138 27.37 5.90 20.31
C LYS A 138 27.71 5.70 21.80
N ILE A 139 26.93 4.89 22.51
CA ILE A 139 27.14 4.63 23.95
C ILE A 139 28.48 3.91 24.19
N VAL A 140 28.79 2.86 23.42
CA VAL A 140 30.07 2.15 23.56
C VAL A 140 31.25 3.04 23.18
N SER A 141 31.14 3.84 22.12
CA SER A 141 32.20 4.77 21.71
C SER A 141 32.51 5.80 22.80
N MET A 142 31.49 6.33 23.49
CA MET A 142 31.68 7.27 24.62
C MET A 142 32.35 6.61 25.82
N MET A 143 32.09 5.32 26.10
CA MET A 143 32.70 4.60 27.22
C MET A 143 34.16 4.20 26.98
N VAL A 144 34.59 4.06 25.72
CA VAL A 144 35.95 3.61 25.36
C VAL A 144 36.91 4.78 25.13
N THR A 145 36.42 6.01 24.94
CA THR A 145 37.26 7.21 24.72
C THR A 145 37.60 7.99 26.00
N HIS A 146 37.25 7.45 27.17
CA HIS A 146 37.63 7.94 28.50
C HIS A 146 38.43 6.88 29.25
#